data_AF-A0A7Y4TA22-F1
#
_entry.id   AF-A0A7Y4TA22-F1
#
_cell.length_a   1.000
_cell.length_b   1.000
_cell.length_c   1.000
_cell.angle_alpha   90.00
_cell.angle_beta   90.00
_cell.angle_gamma   90.00
#
_symmetry.space_group_name_H-M   'P 1'
#
loop_
_entity.id
_entity.type
_entity.pdbx_description
1 polymer ?
#
loop_
_entity_poly.entity_id
_entity_poly.type
_entity_poly.pdbx_seq_one_letter_code
_entity_poly.pdbx_strand_id
1 'polypeptide(L)'
;MSGADWKELETLWRDLPERAAPAVAELKRMKRWRWASRALIVGDIVMTVVGLGIGVWLVSRGDLFAVVMGVATLAFVPVAAGLSFWARWVRTEASEAPVQEALDLAVKNARVSVRLGTASMWTVFLGILFTAILAFARAFGDLVATDKIQGVLLAIGAAQVWLALVLGASIVYYGRRRADLARLERLRDAFREQV
;
A
#
# COMPACT_ATOMS: atom_id res chain seq x y z
N MET A 1 -8.75 -4.79 -28.51
CA MET A 1 -9.75 -5.85 -28.28
C MET A 1 -11.12 -5.21 -28.40
N SER A 2 -11.89 -5.69 -29.36
CA SER A 2 -13.25 -5.21 -29.62
C SER A 2 -14.21 -5.81 -28.59
N GLY A 3 -15.41 -5.25 -28.44
CA GLY A 3 -16.45 -5.86 -27.60
C GLY A 3 -16.93 -7.24 -28.09
N ALA A 4 -16.64 -7.59 -29.36
CA ALA A 4 -16.99 -8.87 -29.96
C ALA A 4 -16.07 -10.00 -29.46
N ASP A 5 -14.76 -9.75 -29.36
CA ASP A 5 -13.75 -10.70 -28.85
C ASP A 5 -14.10 -11.19 -27.43
N TRP A 6 -14.73 -10.32 -26.63
CA TRP A 6 -15.09 -10.62 -25.25
C TRP A 6 -16.31 -11.54 -25.13
N LYS A 7 -17.28 -11.41 -26.04
CA LYS A 7 -18.44 -12.32 -26.11
C LYS A 7 -18.03 -13.71 -26.55
N GLU A 8 -17.10 -13.82 -27.47
CA GLU A 8 -16.60 -15.09 -28.01
C GLU A 8 -15.80 -15.85 -26.95
N LEU A 9 -14.92 -15.14 -26.23
CA LEU A 9 -14.22 -15.68 -25.06
C LEU A 9 -15.19 -16.07 -23.93
N GLU A 10 -16.24 -15.28 -23.67
CA GLU A 10 -17.26 -15.63 -22.67
C GLU A 10 -18.05 -16.89 -23.06
N THR A 11 -18.25 -17.12 -24.36
CA THR A 11 -18.95 -18.30 -24.89
C THR A 11 -18.06 -19.54 -24.79
N LEU A 12 -16.81 -19.46 -25.24
CA LEU A 12 -15.79 -20.50 -25.02
C LEU A 12 -15.58 -20.83 -23.54
N TRP A 13 -15.81 -19.85 -22.66
CA TRP A 13 -15.72 -20.04 -21.22
C TRP A 13 -16.94 -20.70 -20.58
N ARG A 14 -18.13 -20.55 -21.16
CA ARG A 14 -19.35 -21.23 -20.69
C ARG A 14 -19.34 -22.72 -21.02
N ASP A 15 -18.63 -23.10 -22.08
CA ASP A 15 -18.48 -24.49 -22.52
C ASP A 15 -17.30 -25.23 -21.85
N LEU A 16 -16.56 -24.57 -20.96
CA LEU A 16 -15.54 -25.25 -20.16
C LEU A 16 -16.20 -26.23 -19.17
N PRO A 17 -15.67 -27.46 -19.01
CA PRO A 17 -16.25 -28.48 -18.14
C PRO A 17 -16.37 -27.97 -16.69
N GLU A 18 -17.32 -28.50 -15.89
CA GLU A 18 -17.60 -28.08 -14.51
C GLU A 18 -16.36 -27.91 -13.61
N ARG A 19 -15.27 -28.62 -13.93
CA ARG A 19 -13.94 -28.47 -13.30
C ARG A 19 -13.33 -27.07 -13.43
N ALA A 20 -13.78 -26.22 -14.35
CA ALA A 20 -13.28 -24.86 -14.59
C ALA A 20 -14.07 -23.77 -13.82
N ALA A 21 -15.23 -24.11 -13.23
CA ALA A 21 -16.00 -23.20 -12.37
C ALA A 21 -15.17 -22.44 -11.30
N PRO A 22 -14.18 -23.05 -10.60
CA PRO A 22 -13.34 -22.32 -9.64
C PRO A 22 -12.50 -21.20 -10.28
N ALA A 23 -12.03 -21.38 -11.52
CA ALA A 23 -11.24 -20.35 -12.21
C ALA A 23 -12.09 -19.12 -12.55
N VAL A 24 -13.38 -19.32 -12.84
CA VAL A 24 -14.33 -18.22 -13.09
C VAL A 24 -14.60 -17.39 -11.84
N ALA A 25 -14.73 -18.06 -10.69
CA ALA A 25 -14.87 -17.39 -9.40
C ALA A 25 -13.63 -16.54 -9.07
N GLU A 26 -12.43 -17.05 -9.38
CA GLU A 26 -11.19 -16.29 -9.22
C GLU A 26 -11.10 -15.08 -10.16
N LEU A 27 -11.47 -15.20 -11.44
CA LEU A 27 -11.47 -14.04 -12.34
C LEU A 27 -12.44 -12.95 -11.89
N LYS A 28 -13.65 -13.31 -11.44
CA LYS A 28 -14.60 -12.33 -10.87
C LYS A 28 -14.03 -11.65 -9.63
N ARG A 29 -13.37 -12.41 -8.76
CA ARG A 29 -12.64 -11.88 -7.60
C ARG A 29 -11.55 -10.92 -8.05
N MET A 30 -10.72 -11.29 -9.03
CA MET A 30 -9.66 -10.43 -9.58
C MET A 30 -10.22 -9.12 -10.18
N LYS A 31 -11.36 -9.16 -10.88
CA LYS A 31 -12.03 -7.94 -11.40
C LYS A 31 -12.40 -6.97 -10.27
N ARG A 32 -12.93 -7.47 -9.15
CA ARG A 32 -13.22 -6.64 -7.97
C ARG A 32 -11.95 -6.02 -7.38
N TRP A 33 -10.86 -6.79 -7.35
CA TRP A 33 -9.55 -6.31 -6.88
C TRP A 33 -8.94 -5.23 -7.79
N ARG A 34 -9.18 -5.26 -9.10
CA ARG A 34 -8.74 -4.18 -10.02
C ARG A 34 -9.36 -2.83 -9.65
N TRP A 35 -10.66 -2.82 -9.33
CA TRP A 35 -11.32 -1.58 -8.90
C TRP A 35 -10.81 -1.11 -7.54
N ALA A 36 -10.66 -2.02 -6.58
CA ALA A 36 -10.08 -1.71 -5.27
C ALA A 36 -8.67 -1.11 -5.41
N SER A 37 -7.83 -1.66 -6.30
CA SER A 37 -6.49 -1.12 -6.55
C SER A 37 -6.52 0.31 -7.12
N ARG A 38 -7.48 0.62 -8.01
CA ARG A 38 -7.64 1.98 -8.54
C ARG A 38 -8.12 2.94 -7.46
N ALA A 39 -9.10 2.53 -6.67
CA ALA A 39 -9.60 3.31 -5.54
C ALA A 39 -8.49 3.63 -4.52
N LEU A 40 -7.61 2.66 -4.24
CA LEU A 40 -6.45 2.87 -3.37
C LEU A 40 -5.46 3.89 -3.95
N ILE A 41 -5.17 3.83 -5.25
CA ILE A 41 -4.27 4.81 -5.90
C ILE A 41 -4.87 6.22 -5.83
N VAL A 42 -6.15 6.36 -6.13
CA VAL A 42 -6.85 7.66 -6.02
C VAL A 42 -6.84 8.15 -4.58
N GLY A 43 -7.09 7.25 -3.62
CA GLY A 43 -7.01 7.55 -2.19
C GLY A 43 -5.62 8.05 -1.77
N ASP A 44 -4.56 7.38 -2.21
CA ASP A 44 -3.18 7.79 -1.93
C ASP A 44 -2.88 9.19 -2.49
N ILE A 45 -3.33 9.49 -3.72
CA ILE A 45 -3.17 10.81 -4.34
C ILE A 45 -3.91 11.88 -3.53
N VAL A 46 -5.19 11.64 -3.22
CA VAL A 46 -6.02 12.59 -2.45
C VAL A 46 -5.40 12.84 -1.07
N MET A 47 -5.00 11.80 -0.35
CA MET A 47 -4.36 11.94 0.96
C MET A 47 -3.02 12.67 0.88
N THR A 48 -2.25 12.47 -0.19
CA THR A 48 -1.00 13.20 -0.42
C THR A 48 -1.29 14.70 -0.61
N VAL A 49 -2.26 15.06 -1.45
CA VAL A 49 -2.65 16.47 -1.67
C VAL A 49 -3.14 17.13 -0.37
N VAL A 50 -4.01 16.43 0.38
CA VAL A 50 -4.51 16.93 1.67
C VAL A 50 -3.36 17.09 2.68
N GLY A 51 -2.47 16.11 2.79
CA GLY A 51 -1.32 16.16 3.69
C GLY A 51 -0.36 17.31 3.37
N LEU A 52 -0.09 17.55 2.08
CA LEU A 52 0.70 18.71 1.64
C LEU A 52 -0.01 20.03 1.97
N GLY A 53 -1.31 20.12 1.73
CA GLY A 53 -2.12 21.30 2.08
C GLY A 53 -2.09 21.61 3.58
N ILE A 54 -2.23 20.58 4.42
CA ILE A 54 -2.09 20.71 5.88
C ILE A 54 -0.68 21.19 6.25
N GLY A 55 0.36 20.62 5.63
CA GLY A 55 1.74 21.03 5.84
C GLY A 55 1.97 22.51 5.55
N VAL A 56 1.54 22.99 4.37
CA VAL A 56 1.64 24.42 4.00
C VAL A 56 0.84 25.31 4.94
N TRP A 57 -0.38 24.91 5.30
CA TRP A 57 -1.23 25.66 6.23
C TRP A 57 -0.66 25.75 7.64
N LEU A 58 0.05 24.72 8.11
CA LEU A 58 0.75 24.76 9.40
C LEU A 58 1.94 25.72 9.35
N VAL A 59 2.72 25.72 8.26
CA VAL A 59 3.83 26.66 8.08
C VAL A 59 3.35 28.12 8.06
N SER A 60 2.18 28.40 7.49
CA SER A 60 1.65 29.78 7.40
C SER A 60 1.14 30.36 8.72
N ARG A 61 1.00 29.55 9.79
CA ARG A 61 0.58 30.02 11.12
C ARG A 61 1.63 30.88 11.83
N GLY A 62 2.90 30.74 11.46
CA GLY A 62 4.01 31.57 11.97
C GLY A 62 4.50 31.24 13.38
N ASP A 63 3.81 30.41 14.15
CA ASP A 63 4.34 29.90 15.41
C ASP A 63 5.39 28.81 15.17
N LEU A 64 6.47 28.83 15.97
CA LEU A 64 7.62 27.92 15.78
C LEU A 64 7.19 26.45 15.78
N PHE A 65 6.24 26.08 16.66
CA PHE A 65 5.73 24.71 16.74
C PHE A 65 4.99 24.31 15.45
N ALA A 66 4.07 25.12 14.95
CA ALA A 66 3.36 24.85 13.70
C ALA A 66 4.29 24.87 12.49
N VAL A 67 5.32 25.72 12.47
CA VAL A 67 6.33 25.71 11.40
C VAL A 67 7.10 24.38 11.40
N VAL A 68 7.62 23.94 12.55
CA VAL A 68 8.31 22.65 12.67
C VAL A 68 7.39 21.50 12.24
N MET A 69 6.14 21.53 12.69
CA MET A 69 5.13 20.53 12.33
C MET A 69 4.77 20.53 10.85
N GLY A 70 4.64 21.70 10.25
CA GLY A 70 4.37 21.87 8.83
C GLY A 70 5.53 21.33 8.00
N VAL A 71 6.77 21.67 8.34
CA VAL A 71 7.98 21.16 7.67
C VAL A 71 8.08 19.64 7.80
N ALA A 72 7.87 19.09 9.01
CA ALA A 72 7.89 17.65 9.22
C ALA A 72 6.81 16.93 8.40
N THR A 73 5.60 17.51 8.30
CA THR A 73 4.50 16.99 7.48
C THR A 73 4.86 17.03 5.99
N LEU A 74 5.44 18.14 5.52
CA LEU A 74 5.89 18.33 4.13
C LEU A 74 7.04 17.40 3.75
N ALA A 75 7.86 16.94 4.69
CA ALA A 75 8.88 15.93 4.45
C ALA A 75 8.28 14.50 4.47
N PHE A 76 7.41 14.22 5.44
CA PHE A 76 6.81 12.89 5.62
C PHE A 76 5.91 12.48 4.45
N VAL A 77 5.02 13.37 4.01
CA VAL A 77 3.99 13.04 3.02
C VAL A 77 4.59 12.61 1.67
N PRO A 78 5.56 13.33 1.07
CA PRO A 78 6.24 12.89 -0.15
C PRO A 78 6.99 11.58 0.00
N VAL A 79 7.62 11.33 1.16
CA VAL A 79 8.32 10.06 1.41
C VAL A 79 7.33 8.90 1.45
N ALA A 80 6.22 9.05 2.17
CA ALA A 80 5.16 8.04 2.23
C ALA A 80 4.54 7.77 0.84
N ALA A 81 4.26 8.83 0.08
CA ALA A 81 3.77 8.73 -1.30
C ALA A 81 4.79 8.05 -2.22
N GLY A 82 6.07 8.41 -2.11
CA GLY A 82 7.18 7.82 -2.86
C GLY A 82 7.36 6.34 -2.58
N LEU A 83 7.28 5.91 -1.32
CA LEU A 83 7.30 4.50 -0.93
C LEU A 83 6.11 3.73 -1.52
N SER A 84 4.92 4.33 -1.47
CA SER A 84 3.69 3.76 -2.02
C SER A 84 3.78 3.60 -3.54
N PHE A 85 4.38 4.57 -4.25
CA PHE A 85 4.61 4.52 -5.69
C PHE A 85 5.69 3.48 -6.05
N TRP A 86 6.83 3.51 -5.36
CA TRP A 86 7.93 2.54 -5.54
C TRP A 86 7.46 1.10 -5.38
N ALA A 87 6.59 0.83 -4.40
CA ALA A 87 6.06 -0.50 -4.17
C ALA A 87 5.24 -1.05 -5.35
N ARG A 88 4.59 -0.17 -6.11
CA ARG A 88 3.79 -0.52 -7.29
C ARG A 88 4.59 -0.53 -8.58
N TRP A 89 5.80 0.05 -8.59
CA TRP A 89 6.68 0.10 -9.74
C TRP A 89 7.40 -1.24 -9.95
N VAL A 90 6.70 -2.21 -10.55
CA VAL A 90 7.26 -3.49 -10.99
C VAL A 90 6.98 -3.67 -12.48
N ARG A 91 8.05 -3.72 -13.29
CA ARG A 91 7.97 -4.01 -14.72
C ARG A 91 7.67 -5.49 -14.94
N THR A 92 6.93 -5.79 -15.99
CA THR A 92 6.67 -7.15 -16.46
C THR A 92 7.03 -7.20 -17.91
N GLU A 93 7.87 -8.17 -18.29
CA GLU A 93 8.14 -8.49 -19.68
C GLU A 93 6.93 -9.25 -20.22
N ALA A 94 6.49 -8.93 -21.43
CA ALA A 94 5.43 -9.68 -22.08
C ALA A 94 5.99 -11.07 -22.46
N SER A 95 5.33 -12.14 -22.02
CA SER A 95 5.62 -13.50 -22.48
C SER A 95 4.64 -13.87 -23.58
N GLU A 96 5.12 -14.59 -24.61
CA GLU A 96 4.30 -15.07 -25.73
C GLU A 96 3.46 -16.31 -25.34
N ALA A 97 3.82 -17.02 -24.26
CA ALA A 97 3.13 -18.21 -23.81
C ALA A 97 2.08 -17.88 -22.72
N PRO A 98 0.78 -18.23 -22.91
CA PRO A 98 -0.31 -17.78 -22.02
C PRO A 98 -0.20 -18.32 -20.59
N VAL A 99 0.35 -19.53 -20.42
CA VAL A 99 0.57 -20.12 -19.08
C VAL A 99 1.74 -19.42 -18.37
N GLN A 100 2.81 -19.09 -19.09
CA GLN A 100 3.94 -18.34 -18.53
C GLN A 100 3.51 -16.92 -18.17
N GLU A 101 2.70 -16.27 -19.00
CA GLU A 101 2.15 -14.93 -18.71
C GLU A 101 1.32 -14.92 -17.42
N ALA A 102 0.46 -15.92 -17.21
CA ALA A 102 -0.34 -16.04 -16.00
C ALA A 102 0.55 -16.22 -14.75
N LEU A 103 1.60 -17.03 -14.86
CA LEU A 103 2.55 -17.27 -13.78
C LEU A 103 3.42 -16.05 -13.47
N ASP A 104 3.91 -15.35 -14.50
CA ASP A 104 4.67 -14.12 -14.36
C ASP A 104 3.83 -13.00 -13.74
N LEU A 105 2.54 -12.91 -14.09
CA LEU A 105 1.60 -11.98 -13.46
C LEU A 105 1.38 -12.33 -11.99
N ALA A 106 1.25 -13.62 -11.64
CA ALA A 106 1.12 -14.06 -10.25
C ALA A 106 2.38 -13.71 -9.42
N VAL A 107 3.57 -13.96 -9.96
CA VAL A 107 4.85 -13.60 -9.32
C VAL A 107 4.95 -12.07 -9.17
N LYS A 108 4.58 -11.30 -10.19
CA LYS A 108 4.54 -9.83 -10.13
C LYS A 108 3.64 -9.35 -8.99
N ASN A 109 2.41 -9.87 -8.92
CA ASN A 109 1.44 -9.47 -7.89
C ASN A 109 1.97 -9.82 -6.48
N ALA A 110 2.61 -10.98 -6.33
CA ALA A 110 3.26 -11.36 -5.07
C ALA A 110 4.40 -10.40 -4.70
N ARG A 111 5.27 -10.03 -5.66
CA ARG A 111 6.35 -9.04 -5.44
C ARG A 111 5.81 -7.67 -5.06
N VAL A 112 4.78 -7.18 -5.76
CA VAL A 112 4.11 -5.91 -5.42
C VAL A 112 3.52 -5.98 -4.01
N SER A 113 2.88 -7.09 -3.63
CA SER A 113 2.34 -7.25 -2.27
C SER A 113 3.45 -7.25 -1.20
N VAL A 114 4.59 -7.88 -1.47
CA VAL A 114 5.75 -7.88 -0.55
C VAL A 114 6.29 -6.46 -0.41
N ARG A 115 6.50 -5.74 -1.52
CA ARG A 115 6.96 -4.34 -1.49
C ARG A 115 5.97 -3.40 -0.81
N LEU A 116 4.66 -3.57 -1.02
CA LEU A 116 3.64 -2.80 -0.32
C LEU A 116 3.67 -3.06 1.18
N GLY A 117 3.91 -4.31 1.60
CA GLY A 117 4.14 -4.63 3.01
C GLY A 117 5.35 -3.88 3.58
N THR A 118 6.48 -3.89 2.87
CA THR A 118 7.69 -3.14 3.28
C THR A 118 7.46 -1.64 3.32
N ALA A 119 6.81 -1.07 2.30
CA ALA A 119 6.47 0.35 2.25
C ALA A 119 5.55 0.74 3.43
N SER A 120 4.53 -0.08 3.72
CA SER A 120 3.65 0.13 4.87
C SER A 120 4.41 0.11 6.20
N MET A 121 5.37 -0.80 6.39
CA MET A 121 6.21 -0.81 7.59
C MET A 121 7.00 0.48 7.76
N TRP A 122 7.64 0.95 6.70
CA TRP A 122 8.40 2.20 6.72
C TRP A 122 7.51 3.41 6.97
N THR A 123 6.35 3.49 6.32
CA THR A 123 5.39 4.59 6.54
C THR A 123 4.91 4.62 7.99
N VAL A 124 4.60 3.45 8.58
CA VAL A 124 4.18 3.36 9.98
C VAL A 124 5.32 3.72 10.93
N PHE A 125 6.53 3.22 10.69
CA PHE A 125 7.71 3.58 11.46
C PHE A 125 7.96 5.10 11.45
N LEU A 126 7.89 5.71 10.26
CA LEU A 126 8.00 7.17 10.10
C LEU A 126 6.86 7.92 10.80
N GLY A 127 5.64 7.37 10.79
CA GLY A 127 4.51 7.94 11.55
C GLY A 127 4.71 7.88 13.07
N ILE A 128 5.30 6.81 13.58
CA ILE A 128 5.70 6.70 14.99
C ILE A 128 6.80 7.71 15.32
N LEU A 129 7.82 7.83 14.46
CA LEU A 129 8.89 8.82 14.63
C LEU A 129 8.34 10.26 14.62
N PHE A 130 7.45 10.57 13.68
CA PHE A 130 6.77 11.87 13.58
C PHE A 130 5.97 12.19 14.85
N THR A 131 5.18 11.24 15.34
CA THR A 131 4.40 11.41 16.58
C THR A 131 5.28 11.47 17.84
N ALA A 132 6.45 10.81 17.84
CA ALA A 132 7.42 10.93 18.91
C ALA A 132 8.11 12.31 18.91
N ILE A 133 8.48 12.85 17.74
CA ILE A 133 9.00 14.21 17.60
C ILE A 133 7.98 15.23 18.10
N LEU A 134 6.70 15.02 17.78
CA LEU A 134 5.57 15.80 18.28
C LEU A 134 5.51 15.82 19.82
N ALA A 135 5.57 14.64 20.43
CA ALA A 135 5.56 14.51 21.88
C ALA A 135 6.80 15.18 22.52
N PHE A 136 7.97 15.04 21.91
CA PHE A 136 9.23 15.64 22.38
C PHE A 136 9.23 17.16 22.24
N ALA A 137 8.88 17.70 21.07
CA ALA A 137 8.79 19.14 20.82
C ALA A 137 7.84 19.83 21.81
N ARG A 138 6.78 19.12 22.22
CA ARG A 138 5.86 19.58 23.26
C ARG A 138 6.44 19.49 24.67
N ALA A 139 7.20 18.45 25.00
CA ALA A 139 7.80 18.30 26.34
C ALA A 139 8.86 19.37 26.64
N PHE A 140 9.56 19.87 25.61
CA PHE A 140 10.62 20.87 25.74
C PHE A 140 10.18 22.31 25.45
N GLY A 141 9.05 22.50 24.78
CA GLY A 141 8.43 23.81 24.64
C GLY A 141 7.47 24.06 25.79
N ASP A 142 7.80 24.98 26.70
CA ASP A 142 6.92 25.53 27.77
C ASP A 142 5.63 26.22 27.24
N LEU A 143 5.23 25.90 26.01
CA LEU A 143 4.43 26.72 25.12
C LEU A 143 2.92 26.55 25.28
N VAL A 144 2.41 25.60 26.09
CA VAL A 144 0.94 25.44 26.14
C VAL A 144 0.41 24.90 27.47
N ALA A 145 0.21 25.81 28.42
CA ALA A 145 -0.58 25.65 29.65
C ALA A 145 -2.09 25.77 29.34
N THR A 146 -2.67 24.81 28.62
CA THR A 146 -4.13 24.85 28.34
C THR A 146 -4.76 23.46 28.45
N ASP A 147 -5.80 23.39 29.27
CA ASP A 147 -6.52 22.16 29.66
C ASP A 147 -7.15 21.41 28.47
N LYS A 148 -7.32 22.08 27.33
CA LYS A 148 -7.87 21.51 26.08
C LYS A 148 -6.94 20.52 25.38
N ILE A 149 -5.71 20.32 25.87
CA ILE A 149 -4.66 19.60 25.14
C ILE A 149 -4.51 18.14 25.57
N GLN A 150 -5.04 17.76 26.74
CA GLN A 150 -5.07 16.35 27.16
C GLN A 150 -5.80 15.47 26.14
N GLY A 151 -6.88 15.97 25.53
CA GLY A 151 -7.61 15.26 24.47
C GLY A 151 -6.77 15.01 23.21
N VAL A 152 -5.92 15.97 22.83
CA VAL A 152 -5.02 15.83 21.66
C VAL A 152 -3.93 14.79 21.94
N LEU A 153 -3.36 14.79 23.15
CA LEU A 153 -2.35 13.80 23.55
C LEU A 153 -2.92 12.38 23.62
N LEU A 154 -4.12 12.22 24.19
CA LEU A 154 -4.83 10.94 24.18
C LEU A 154 -5.10 10.47 22.75
N ALA A 155 -5.49 11.36 21.84
CA ALA A 155 -5.70 11.04 20.44
C ALA A 155 -4.39 10.60 19.74
N ILE A 156 -3.27 11.29 19.99
CA ILE A 156 -1.95 10.92 19.45
C ILE A 156 -1.51 9.56 20.01
N GLY A 157 -1.64 9.33 21.31
CA GLY A 157 -1.29 8.06 21.94
C GLY A 157 -2.13 6.89 21.41
N ALA A 158 -3.45 7.09 21.27
CA ALA A 158 -4.34 6.11 20.66
C ALA A 158 -3.96 5.82 19.20
N ALA A 159 -3.62 6.87 18.43
CA ALA A 159 -3.15 6.72 17.06
C ALA A 159 -1.82 5.93 16.99
N GLN A 160 -0.89 6.15 17.93
CA GLN A 160 0.37 5.40 18.02
C GLN A 160 0.14 3.92 18.34
N VAL A 161 -0.73 3.60 19.31
CA VAL A 161 -1.08 2.22 19.63
C VAL A 161 -1.71 1.53 18.41
N TRP A 162 -2.64 2.21 17.74
CA TRP A 162 -3.25 1.70 16.52
C TRP A 162 -2.21 1.46 15.41
N LEU A 163 -1.31 2.42 15.17
CA LEU A 163 -0.23 2.28 14.20
C LEU A 163 0.70 1.11 14.54
N ALA A 164 1.05 0.92 15.81
CA ALA A 164 1.86 -0.22 16.24
C ALA A 164 1.16 -1.56 16.01
N LEU A 165 -0.15 -1.65 16.25
CA LEU A 165 -0.94 -2.85 15.94
C LEU A 165 -0.97 -3.12 14.43
N VAL A 166 -1.18 -2.08 13.62
CA VAL A 166 -1.12 -2.18 12.16
C VAL A 166 0.27 -2.63 11.69
N LEU A 167 1.35 -2.12 12.29
CA LEU A 167 2.72 -2.55 12.00
C LEU A 167 2.91 -4.04 12.31
N GLY A 168 2.48 -4.49 13.49
CA GLY A 168 2.56 -5.90 13.89
C GLY A 168 1.80 -6.82 12.92
N ALA A 169 0.58 -6.43 12.54
CA ALA A 169 -0.21 -7.15 11.55
C ALA A 169 0.46 -7.18 10.16
N SER A 170 1.04 -6.05 9.74
CA SER A 170 1.80 -5.93 8.48
C SER A 170 3.05 -6.81 8.47
N ILE A 171 3.75 -6.97 9.59
CA ILE A 171 4.91 -7.87 9.73
C ILE A 171 4.50 -9.33 9.53
N VAL A 172 3.44 -9.77 10.22
CA VAL A 172 2.93 -11.14 10.07
C VAL A 172 2.45 -11.39 8.64
N TYR A 173 1.71 -10.44 8.06
CA TYR A 173 1.25 -10.50 6.67
C TYR A 173 2.42 -10.59 5.69
N TYR A 174 3.44 -9.75 5.86
CA TYR A 174 4.65 -9.74 5.03
C TYR A 174 5.40 -11.08 5.09
N GLY A 175 5.57 -11.65 6.29
CA GLY A 175 6.21 -12.94 6.47
C GLY A 175 5.52 -14.05 5.67
N ARG A 176 4.19 -14.11 5.73
CA ARG A 176 3.39 -15.08 4.95
C ARG A 176 3.55 -14.86 3.44
N ARG A 177 3.45 -13.61 2.97
CA ARG A 177 3.57 -13.28 1.54
C ARG A 177 4.95 -13.55 0.96
N ARG A 178 6.01 -13.40 1.75
CA ARG A 178 7.37 -13.73 1.32
C ARG A 178 7.54 -15.24 1.08
N ALA A 179 6.93 -16.08 1.92
CA ALA A 179 6.95 -17.53 1.74
C ALA A 179 6.16 -17.95 0.48
N ASP A 180 5.00 -17.33 0.23
CA ASP A 180 4.20 -17.56 -0.98
C ASP A 180 4.99 -17.18 -2.24
N LEU A 181 5.66 -16.02 -2.24
CA LEU A 181 6.48 -15.56 -3.35
C LEU A 181 7.60 -16.57 -3.66
N ALA A 182 8.33 -17.02 -2.65
CA ALA A 182 9.41 -18.00 -2.82
C ALA A 182 8.90 -19.35 -3.35
N ARG A 183 7.64 -19.72 -3.08
CA ARG A 183 7.02 -20.92 -3.68
C ARG A 183 6.67 -20.70 -5.15
N LEU A 184 6.11 -19.54 -5.50
CA LEU A 184 5.77 -19.19 -6.88
C LEU A 184 7.00 -19.05 -7.77
N GLU A 185 8.08 -18.46 -7.26
CA GLU A 185 9.34 -18.34 -7.99
C GLU A 185 9.94 -19.73 -8.29
N ARG A 186 9.95 -20.64 -7.31
CA ARG A 186 10.37 -22.03 -7.53
C ARG A 186 9.54 -22.76 -8.59
N LEU A 187 8.22 -22.57 -8.60
CA LEU A 187 7.36 -23.17 -9.62
C LEU A 187 7.63 -22.60 -11.01
N ARG A 188 7.85 -21.29 -11.11
CA ARG A 188 8.20 -20.62 -12.36
C ARG A 188 9.52 -21.13 -12.91
N ASP A 189 10.53 -21.25 -12.07
CA ASP A 189 11.86 -21.66 -12.50
C ASP A 189 11.83 -23.14 -12.95
N ALA A 190 11.12 -24.02 -12.23
CA ALA A 190 10.90 -25.40 -12.65
C ALA A 190 10.12 -25.53 -13.99
N PHE A 191 9.18 -24.61 -14.26
CA PHE A 191 8.44 -24.61 -15.53
C PHE A 191 9.29 -24.14 -16.71
N ARG A 192 10.25 -23.22 -16.47
CA ARG A 192 11.18 -22.75 -17.49
C ARG A 192 12.22 -23.81 -17.88
N GLU A 193 12.56 -24.73 -16.99
CA GLU A 193 13.49 -25.82 -17.29
C GLU A 193 12.87 -26.92 -18.17
N GLN A 194 11.54 -26.99 -18.27
CA GLN A 194 10.82 -28.02 -19.02
C GLN A 194 10.46 -27.61 -20.47
N VAL A 195 10.59 -26.33 -20.79
CA VAL A 195 10.27 -25.73 -22.10
C VAL A 195 11.54 -25.36 -22.82
#